data_AF-A0A969J7S6-F1
#
_entry.id   AF-A0A969J7S6-F1
#
_cell.length_a   1.000
_cell.length_b   1.000
_cell.length_c   1.000
_cell.angle_alpha   90.00
_cell.angle_beta   90.00
_cell.angle_gamma   90.00
#
_symmetry.space_group_name_H-M   'P 1'
#
loop_
_entity.id
_entity.type
_entity.pdbx_description
1 polymer ?
#
loop_
_entity_poly.entity_id
_entity_poly.type
_entity_poly.pdbx_seq_one_letter_code
_entity_poly.pdbx_strand_id
1 'polypeptide(L)'
;MNRIFFCFIHIPKCGGVTFNEILKRNFRNSYLRLPHELYEGSLPRFNLQLYISESIERKGIGGHRMSLDLPFIELNNVDLKAICFVRNPIDRIRSEFFYIKKLPGKISQNTLIHNHNCYPSYLKHLLENPEDRKVTENYQTRYLFGELPTNFIFLEKLISSGQLLLFPLEQFDLACLFLERCFPDDFKDTSYVKRNVNKIEKYSNYQALEEELESKLVKDKKLYEIARQQFDNLISEGFSDWQLRKAKNNFERRCLIRRYCYSPAQRLTRKLHYLTNLW
;
A
#
# COMPACT_ATOMS: atom_id res chain seq x y z
N MET A 1 -23.34 -13.06 13.71
CA MET A 1 -22.22 -13.13 12.74
C MET A 1 -21.21 -12.08 13.12
N ASN A 2 -19.92 -12.41 13.15
CA ASN A 2 -18.88 -11.40 13.37
C ASN A 2 -18.82 -10.48 12.16
N ARG A 3 -18.79 -9.17 12.37
CA ARG A 3 -18.58 -8.23 11.25
C ARG A 3 -17.10 -8.21 10.90
N ILE A 4 -16.77 -8.06 9.62
CA ILE A 4 -15.39 -7.88 9.19
C ILE A 4 -15.05 -6.39 9.24
N PHE A 5 -13.88 -6.05 9.78
CA PHE A 5 -13.36 -4.68 9.77
C PHE A 5 -11.97 -4.64 9.13
N PHE A 6 -11.76 -3.74 8.17
CA PHE A 6 -10.52 -3.65 7.41
C PHE A 6 -9.62 -2.49 7.87
N CYS A 7 -8.38 -2.81 8.23
CA CYS A 7 -7.33 -1.83 8.54
C CYS A 7 -6.30 -1.79 7.40
N PHE A 8 -6.25 -0.69 6.64
CA PHE A 8 -5.26 -0.54 5.57
C PHE A 8 -3.98 0.15 6.07
N ILE A 9 -2.90 -0.63 6.14
CA ILE A 9 -1.54 -0.18 6.47
C ILE A 9 -0.89 0.37 5.19
N HIS A 10 -0.87 1.71 5.07
CA HIS A 10 -0.34 2.37 3.89
C HIS A 10 1.15 2.68 4.05
N ILE A 11 2.01 1.74 3.64
CA ILE A 11 3.45 2.01 3.50
C ILE A 11 3.67 2.97 2.32
N PRO A 12 4.38 4.11 2.52
CA PRO A 12 4.71 5.02 1.44
C PRO A 12 5.35 4.34 0.23
N LYS A 13 4.90 4.76 -0.96
CA LYS A 13 5.38 4.28 -2.26
C LYS A 13 5.05 2.82 -2.60
N CYS A 14 4.19 2.18 -1.81
CA CYS A 14 3.68 0.83 -2.04
C CYS A 14 2.24 0.82 -2.61
N GLY A 15 1.92 1.73 -3.54
CA GLY A 15 0.63 1.74 -4.24
C GLY A 15 -0.59 2.22 -3.45
N GLY A 16 -0.42 2.67 -2.20
CA GLY A 16 -1.58 2.93 -1.34
C GLY A 16 -2.44 4.13 -1.71
N VAL A 17 -1.99 5.08 -2.55
CA VAL A 17 -2.89 6.09 -3.14
C VAL A 17 -3.97 5.41 -3.98
N THR A 18 -3.58 4.49 -4.86
CA THR A 18 -4.51 3.72 -5.70
C THR A 18 -5.44 2.88 -4.85
N PHE A 19 -4.91 2.18 -3.84
CA PHE A 19 -5.72 1.31 -3.00
C PHE A 19 -6.69 2.09 -2.10
N ASN A 20 -6.28 3.25 -1.56
CA ASN A 20 -7.20 4.15 -0.85
C ASN A 20 -8.40 4.56 -1.71
N GLU A 21 -8.21 4.82 -3.00
CA GLU A 21 -9.32 5.17 -3.91
C GLU A 21 -10.24 3.96 -4.18
N ILE A 22 -9.69 2.73 -4.18
CA ILE A 22 -10.48 1.50 -4.22
C ILE A 22 -11.32 1.36 -2.96
N LEU A 23 -10.72 1.54 -1.78
CA LEU A 23 -11.43 1.45 -0.48
C LEU A 23 -12.53 2.50 -0.37
N LYS A 24 -12.24 3.76 -0.68
CA LYS A 24 -13.25 4.84 -0.71
C LYS A 24 -14.43 4.52 -1.62
N ARG A 25 -14.20 3.89 -2.77
CA ARG A 25 -15.29 3.55 -3.70
C ARG A 25 -16.15 2.40 -3.18
N ASN A 26 -15.53 1.37 -2.63
CA ASN A 26 -16.23 0.19 -2.15
C ASN A 26 -16.97 0.44 -0.83
N PHE A 27 -16.35 1.19 0.08
CA PHE A 27 -16.89 1.43 1.42
C PHE A 27 -17.57 2.79 1.58
N ARG A 28 -17.35 3.74 0.66
CA ARG A 28 -17.94 5.09 0.71
C ARG A 28 -17.69 5.74 2.08
N ASN A 29 -18.76 6.21 2.74
CA ASN A 29 -18.70 6.84 4.05
C ASN A 29 -18.30 5.86 5.17
N SER A 30 -18.37 4.55 4.95
CA SER A 30 -17.94 3.54 5.94
C SER A 30 -16.42 3.35 6.00
N TYR A 31 -15.63 4.09 5.18
CA TYR A 31 -14.17 4.08 5.24
C TYR A 31 -13.59 5.40 5.72
N LEU A 32 -12.77 5.34 6.76
CA LEU A 32 -12.02 6.49 7.25
C LEU A 32 -10.58 6.46 6.74
N ARG A 33 -10.22 7.42 5.88
CA ARG A 33 -8.82 7.66 5.52
C ARG A 33 -8.22 8.67 6.49
N LEU A 34 -7.21 8.25 7.23
CA LEU A 34 -6.45 9.12 8.11
C LEU A 34 -5.57 10.08 7.29
N PRO A 35 -5.59 11.39 7.60
CA PRO A 35 -4.77 12.37 6.90
C PRO A 35 -3.28 12.18 7.23
N HIS A 36 -2.42 12.67 6.33
CA HIS A 36 -0.96 12.60 6.47
C HIS A 36 -0.40 13.67 7.42
N GLU A 37 -1.10 14.79 7.61
CA GLU A 37 -0.47 16.05 8.04
C GLU A 37 -0.75 16.46 9.49
N LEU A 38 -1.64 15.78 10.22
CA LEU A 38 -2.13 16.30 11.50
C LEU A 38 -1.49 15.69 12.75
N TYR A 39 -0.79 14.55 12.66
CA TYR A 39 -0.18 13.89 13.82
C TYR A 39 0.97 12.97 13.38
N GLU A 40 2.14 13.13 13.99
CA GLU A 40 3.26 12.19 13.87
C GLU A 40 2.96 10.88 14.62
N GLY A 41 3.52 9.76 14.15
CA GLY A 41 3.43 8.44 14.81
C GLY A 41 2.20 7.59 14.46
N SER A 42 2.30 6.30 14.81
CA SER A 42 1.21 5.34 14.68
C SER A 42 0.06 5.66 15.62
N LEU A 43 -1.17 5.34 15.21
CA LEU A 43 -2.30 5.39 16.13
C LEU A 43 -2.12 4.32 17.22
N PRO A 44 -2.24 4.68 18.51
CA PRO A 44 -2.14 3.70 19.58
C PRO A 44 -3.22 2.63 19.45
N ARG A 45 -2.86 1.37 19.76
CA ARG A 45 -3.75 0.20 19.77
C ARG A 45 -5.07 0.47 20.49
N PHE A 46 -5.02 1.11 21.67
CA PHE A 46 -6.19 1.42 22.49
C PHE A 46 -7.17 2.36 21.76
N ASN A 47 -6.68 3.41 21.12
CA ASN A 47 -7.52 4.34 20.36
C ASN A 47 -8.18 3.64 19.16
N LEU A 48 -7.45 2.74 18.49
CA LEU A 48 -8.02 1.94 17.41
C LEU A 48 -9.09 0.97 17.94
N GLN A 49 -8.86 0.33 19.09
CA GLN A 49 -9.83 -0.56 19.72
C GLN A 49 -11.14 0.18 20.05
N LEU A 50 -11.03 1.36 20.67
CA LEU A 50 -12.18 2.20 21.01
C LEU A 50 -12.93 2.61 19.75
N TYR A 51 -12.22 3.17 18.75
CA TYR A 51 -12.81 3.60 17.49
C TYR A 51 -13.55 2.46 16.78
N ILE A 52 -12.92 1.28 16.67
CA ILE A 52 -13.53 0.11 16.03
C ILE A 52 -14.78 -0.28 16.81
N SER A 53 -14.72 -0.38 18.13
CA SER A 53 -15.84 -0.82 18.97
C SER A 53 -17.05 0.13 18.90
N GLU A 54 -16.81 1.44 18.86
CA GLU A 54 -17.87 2.46 18.84
C GLU A 54 -18.44 2.72 17.43
N SER A 55 -17.63 2.52 16.39
CA SER A 55 -18.01 2.86 15.00
C SER A 55 -18.57 1.65 14.25
N ILE A 56 -19.76 1.21 14.64
CA ILE A 56 -20.41 -0.01 14.13
C ILE A 56 -20.71 0.10 12.61
N GLU A 57 -21.01 1.30 12.12
CA GLU A 57 -21.32 1.61 10.73
C GLU A 57 -20.08 1.67 9.82
N ARG A 58 -18.88 1.68 10.41
CA ARG A 58 -17.61 1.71 9.68
C ARG A 58 -17.18 0.29 9.31
N LYS A 59 -16.67 0.17 8.09
CA LYS A 59 -16.11 -1.06 7.52
C LYS A 59 -14.60 -1.05 7.48
N GLY A 60 -13.97 0.12 7.57
CA GLY A 60 -12.52 0.18 7.65
C GLY A 60 -11.94 1.54 7.93
N ILE A 61 -10.65 1.51 8.22
CA ILE A 61 -9.79 2.65 8.44
C ILE A 61 -8.46 2.42 7.74
N GLY A 62 -7.76 3.47 7.34
CA GLY A 62 -6.41 3.29 6.84
C GLY A 62 -5.65 4.58 6.59
N GLY A 63 -4.36 4.42 6.35
CA GLY A 63 -3.46 5.54 6.10
C GLY A 63 -2.08 5.31 6.66
N HIS A 64 -1.32 6.40 6.76
CA HIS A 64 0.09 6.38 7.13
C HIS A 64 0.35 6.23 8.64
N ARG A 65 -0.70 6.15 9.45
CA ARG A 65 -0.61 6.00 10.91
C ARG A 65 -0.93 4.58 11.38
N MET A 66 -1.09 3.66 10.44
CA MET A 66 -1.41 2.27 10.74
C MET A 66 -0.12 1.44 10.73
N SER A 67 0.00 0.51 11.67
CA SER A 67 1.06 -0.49 11.77
C SER A 67 0.45 -1.84 12.18
N LEU A 68 1.26 -2.82 12.54
CA LEU A 68 0.81 -4.11 13.09
C LEU A 68 0.43 -4.06 14.57
N ASP A 69 0.56 -2.91 15.24
CA ASP A 69 0.02 -2.74 16.59
C ASP A 69 -1.50 -2.53 16.57
N LEU A 70 -2.21 -3.55 16.09
CA LEU A 70 -3.67 -3.57 15.94
C LEU A 70 -4.32 -4.52 16.96
N PRO A 71 -5.54 -4.21 17.43
CA PRO A 71 -6.25 -5.00 18.44
C PRO A 71 -6.85 -6.30 17.85
N PHE A 72 -6.01 -7.21 17.36
CA PHE A 72 -6.43 -8.43 16.67
C PHE A 72 -7.21 -9.41 17.55
N ILE A 73 -7.01 -9.41 18.87
CA ILE A 73 -7.65 -10.38 19.81
C ILE A 73 -8.62 -9.73 20.79
N GLU A 74 -8.64 -8.40 20.87
CA GLU A 74 -9.37 -7.63 21.89
C GLU A 74 -10.72 -7.08 21.40
N LEU A 75 -11.18 -7.51 20.23
CA LEU A 75 -12.43 -7.04 19.65
C LEU A 75 -13.50 -8.14 19.69
N ASN A 76 -14.52 -7.92 20.52
CA ASN A 76 -15.68 -8.80 20.56
C ASN A 76 -16.51 -8.66 19.28
N ASN A 77 -16.88 -9.78 18.67
CA ASN A 77 -17.74 -9.85 17.48
C ASN A 77 -17.20 -9.11 16.22
N VAL A 78 -15.90 -8.85 16.15
CA VAL A 78 -15.24 -8.27 14.98
C VAL A 78 -14.12 -9.17 14.48
N ASP A 79 -14.15 -9.52 13.21
CA ASP A 79 -13.02 -10.15 12.51
C ASP A 79 -12.16 -9.04 11.89
N LEU A 80 -11.05 -8.71 12.55
CA LEU A 80 -10.14 -7.66 12.12
C LEU A 80 -9.19 -8.18 11.03
N LYS A 81 -9.22 -7.53 9.86
CA LYS A 81 -8.36 -7.82 8.71
C LYS A 81 -7.45 -6.64 8.41
N ALA A 82 -6.16 -6.80 8.63
CA ALA A 82 -5.15 -5.86 8.15
C ALA A 82 -4.86 -6.11 6.67
N ILE A 83 -4.76 -5.06 5.87
CA ILE A 83 -4.32 -5.13 4.47
C ILE A 83 -3.06 -4.28 4.35
N CYS A 84 -2.02 -4.83 3.73
CA CYS A 84 -0.79 -4.10 3.49
C CYS A 84 -0.21 -4.48 2.13
N PHE A 85 0.35 -3.49 1.43
CA PHE A 85 1.16 -3.71 0.24
C PHE A 85 2.62 -3.41 0.56
N VAL A 86 3.50 -4.32 0.15
CA VAL A 86 4.95 -4.14 0.16
C VAL A 86 5.45 -4.17 -1.27
N ARG A 87 6.64 -3.62 -1.51
CA ARG A 87 7.23 -3.52 -2.84
C ARG A 87 8.66 -4.05 -2.80
N ASN A 88 9.21 -4.44 -3.94
CA ASN A 88 10.65 -4.63 -4.04
C ASN A 88 11.38 -3.41 -3.41
N PRO A 89 12.32 -3.62 -2.48
CA PRO A 89 12.88 -2.53 -1.68
C PRO A 89 13.57 -1.45 -2.53
N ILE A 90 14.33 -1.86 -3.56
CA ILE A 90 15.00 -0.92 -4.47
C ILE A 90 13.98 -0.14 -5.30
N ASP A 91 12.97 -0.81 -5.84
CA ASP A 91 11.92 -0.13 -6.60
C ASP A 91 11.13 0.87 -5.75
N ARG A 92 10.97 0.61 -4.44
CA ARG A 92 10.38 1.56 -3.49
C ARG A 92 11.27 2.80 -3.34
N ILE A 93 12.57 2.63 -3.08
CA ILE A 93 13.55 3.72 -2.93
C ILE A 93 13.60 4.58 -4.19
N ARG A 94 13.66 3.93 -5.36
CA ARG A 94 13.64 4.61 -6.66
C ARG A 94 12.37 5.44 -6.84
N SER A 95 11.22 4.84 -6.54
CA SER A 95 9.91 5.50 -6.60
C SER A 95 9.81 6.70 -5.66
N GLU A 96 10.39 6.60 -4.46
CA GLU A 96 10.49 7.67 -3.48
C GLU A 96 11.32 8.84 -3.99
N PHE A 97 12.55 8.56 -4.47
CA PHE A 97 13.46 9.56 -5.02
C PHE A 97 12.77 10.40 -6.11
N PHE A 98 12.24 9.75 -7.16
CA PHE A 98 11.62 10.46 -8.28
C PHE A 98 10.30 11.15 -7.92
N TYR A 99 9.63 10.70 -6.85
CA TYR A 99 8.44 11.38 -6.36
C TYR A 99 8.80 12.66 -5.62
N ILE A 100 9.75 12.61 -4.70
CA ILE A 100 10.20 13.77 -3.94
C ILE A 100 10.80 14.82 -4.87
N LYS A 101 11.56 14.40 -5.89
CA LYS A 101 12.07 15.32 -6.93
C LYS A 101 11.00 16.07 -7.72
N LYS A 102 9.78 15.53 -7.81
CA LYS A 102 8.64 16.20 -8.45
C LYS A 102 7.87 17.12 -7.52
N LEU A 103 8.08 17.01 -6.20
CA LEU A 103 7.43 17.90 -5.24
C LEU A 103 8.13 19.28 -5.27
N PRO A 104 7.37 20.38 -5.23
CA PRO A 104 7.96 21.70 -5.10
C PRO A 104 8.69 21.83 -3.76
N GLY A 105 9.88 22.43 -3.76
CA GLY A 105 10.84 22.39 -2.65
C GLY A 105 10.36 22.95 -1.29
N LYS A 106 9.22 23.65 -1.23
CA LYS A 106 8.60 24.10 0.03
C LYS A 106 7.70 23.04 0.70
N ILE A 107 7.26 22.01 -0.03
CA ILE A 107 6.33 20.97 0.46
C ILE A 107 7.08 19.74 0.99
N SER A 108 8.30 19.51 0.53
CA SER A 108 9.10 18.36 0.89
C SER A 108 10.10 18.72 1.98
N GLN A 109 9.88 18.21 3.19
CA GLN A 109 10.87 18.29 4.28
C GLN A 109 12.07 17.36 4.06
N ASN A 110 12.10 16.57 2.98
CA ASN A 110 13.17 15.61 2.71
C ASN A 110 14.33 16.29 1.97
N THR A 111 15.10 17.08 2.73
CA THR A 111 16.28 17.82 2.26
C THR A 111 17.32 16.91 1.63
N LEU A 112 17.48 15.69 2.16
CA LEU A 112 18.41 14.69 1.66
C LEU A 112 18.22 14.43 0.15
N ILE A 113 17.00 14.09 -0.29
CA ILE A 113 16.76 13.81 -1.71
C ILE A 113 16.88 15.08 -2.58
N HIS A 114 16.50 16.25 -2.06
CA HIS A 114 16.64 17.49 -2.82
C HIS A 114 18.11 17.85 -3.09
N ASN A 115 19.02 17.52 -2.18
CA ASN A 115 20.45 17.80 -2.31
C ASN A 115 21.16 17.00 -3.43
N HIS A 116 20.55 15.93 -3.97
CA HIS A 116 21.17 15.12 -5.03
C HIS A 116 20.55 15.36 -6.39
N ASN A 117 21.31 15.81 -7.38
CA ASN A 117 20.77 16.13 -8.72
C ASN A 117 20.23 14.90 -9.48
N CYS A 118 20.72 13.70 -9.20
CA CYS A 118 20.34 12.48 -9.89
C CYS A 118 20.31 11.26 -8.95
N TYR A 119 19.61 10.21 -9.37
CA TYR A 119 19.42 9.00 -8.58
C TYR A 119 20.74 8.25 -8.25
N PRO A 120 21.70 8.09 -9.17
CA PRO A 120 22.99 7.46 -8.83
C PRO A 120 23.77 8.22 -7.74
N SER A 121 23.77 9.55 -7.76
CA SER A 121 24.40 10.36 -6.72
C SER A 121 23.75 10.14 -5.35
N TYR A 122 22.43 10.00 -5.33
CA TYR A 122 21.69 9.66 -4.11
C TYR A 122 22.03 8.26 -3.59
N LEU A 123 22.10 7.23 -4.47
CA LEU A 123 22.49 5.88 -4.06
C LEU A 123 23.90 5.84 -3.48
N LYS A 124 24.86 6.48 -4.15
CA LYS A 124 26.24 6.59 -3.68
C LYS A 124 26.31 7.24 -2.30
N HIS A 125 25.55 8.31 -2.09
CA HIS A 125 25.46 8.97 -0.78
C HIS A 125 24.94 8.03 0.31
N LEU A 126 23.89 7.27 0.05
CA LEU A 126 23.35 6.30 1.02
C LEU A 126 24.35 5.17 1.34
N LEU A 127 25.17 4.76 0.38
CA LEU A 127 26.21 3.76 0.61
C LEU A 127 27.34 4.32 1.49
N GLU A 128 27.79 5.53 1.18
CA GLU A 128 28.89 6.21 1.87
C GLU A 128 28.50 6.77 3.26
N ASN A 129 27.22 7.05 3.50
CA ASN A 129 26.73 7.68 4.73
C ASN A 129 25.69 6.80 5.46
N PRO A 130 26.12 5.88 6.34
CA PRO A 130 25.23 4.97 7.07
C PRO A 130 24.13 5.65 7.88
N GLU A 131 24.39 6.81 8.47
CA GLU A 131 23.38 7.53 9.27
C GLU A 131 22.22 8.03 8.41
N ASP A 132 22.51 8.62 7.24
CA ASP A 132 21.48 9.01 6.29
C ASP A 132 20.78 7.79 5.68
N ARG A 133 21.52 6.69 5.47
CA ARG A 133 20.93 5.44 4.99
C ARG A 133 19.85 4.90 5.93
N LYS A 134 19.97 5.11 7.25
CA LYS A 134 18.96 4.66 8.21
C LYS A 134 17.57 5.18 7.87
N VAL A 135 17.39 6.30 7.18
CA VAL A 135 16.03 6.78 6.84
C VAL A 135 15.32 5.86 5.84
N THR A 136 16.07 5.16 4.98
CA THR A 136 15.54 4.32 3.91
C THR A 136 15.76 2.82 4.15
N GLU A 137 16.78 2.47 4.94
CA GLU A 137 17.15 1.11 5.25
C GLU A 137 16.04 0.40 6.04
N ASN A 138 15.59 -0.74 5.51
CA ASN A 138 14.55 -1.56 6.12
C ASN A 138 13.26 -0.76 6.47
N TYR A 139 12.98 0.27 5.67
CA TYR A 139 11.90 1.21 5.91
C TYR A 139 10.54 0.50 5.97
N GLN A 140 10.24 -0.39 5.03
CA GLN A 140 8.94 -1.07 4.96
C GLN A 140 8.69 -1.93 6.21
N THR A 141 9.73 -2.63 6.67
CA THR A 141 9.69 -3.45 7.88
C THR A 141 9.45 -2.59 9.10
N ARG A 142 10.26 -1.55 9.32
CA ARG A 142 10.05 -0.66 10.48
C ARG A 142 8.67 -0.01 10.45
N TYR A 143 8.22 0.42 9.27
CA TYR A 143 6.91 1.04 9.11
C TYR A 143 5.77 0.08 9.45
N LEU A 144 5.86 -1.15 8.94
CA LEU A 144 4.84 -2.18 9.17
C LEU A 144 4.76 -2.55 10.66
N PHE A 145 5.88 -2.74 11.34
CA PHE A 145 5.89 -3.07 12.76
C PHE A 145 5.62 -1.86 13.66
N GLY A 146 5.89 -0.64 13.20
CA GLY A 146 5.79 0.57 14.02
C GLY A 146 6.74 0.48 15.21
N GLU A 147 6.20 0.67 16.41
CA GLU A 147 6.93 0.55 17.68
C GLU A 147 7.19 -0.91 18.11
N LEU A 148 6.58 -1.90 17.45
CA LEU A 148 6.79 -3.30 17.80
C LEU A 148 8.18 -3.79 17.37
N PRO A 149 8.80 -4.69 18.14
CA PRO A 149 10.01 -5.36 17.69
C PRO A 149 9.72 -6.18 16.42
N THR A 150 10.66 -6.15 15.47
CA THR A 150 10.55 -6.96 14.25
C THR A 150 10.50 -8.45 14.61
N ASN A 151 9.39 -9.11 14.27
CA ASN A 151 9.19 -10.53 14.51
C ASN A 151 8.46 -11.17 13.32
N PHE A 152 9.21 -11.85 12.44
CA PHE A 152 8.65 -12.49 11.25
C PHE A 152 7.80 -13.73 11.58
N ILE A 153 8.05 -14.40 12.71
CA ILE A 153 7.20 -15.53 13.15
C ILE A 153 5.80 -15.02 13.51
N PHE A 154 5.72 -13.90 14.22
CA PHE A 154 4.45 -13.24 14.51
C PHE A 154 3.73 -12.78 13.22
N LEU A 155 4.48 -12.18 12.28
CA LEU A 155 3.95 -11.78 10.97
C LEU A 155 3.34 -12.97 10.22
N GLU A 156 4.08 -14.08 10.10
CA GLU A 156 3.62 -15.29 9.43
C GLU A 156 2.40 -15.90 10.10
N LYS A 157 2.31 -15.83 11.44
CA LYS A 157 1.11 -16.24 12.19
C LYS A 157 -0.12 -15.39 11.84
N LEU A 158 0.04 -14.06 11.70
CA LEU A 158 -1.07 -13.19 11.28
C LEU A 158 -1.49 -13.47 9.82
N ILE A 159 -0.55 -13.80 8.95
CA ILE A 159 -0.84 -14.17 7.56
C ILE A 159 -1.61 -15.49 7.51
N SER A 160 -1.11 -16.52 8.20
CA SER A 160 -1.72 -17.86 8.20
C SER A 160 -3.09 -17.91 8.88
N SER A 161 -3.34 -17.06 9.88
CA SER A 161 -4.68 -16.88 10.47
C SER A 161 -5.64 -16.08 9.58
N GLY A 162 -5.15 -15.53 8.46
CA GLY A 162 -5.89 -14.63 7.59
C GLY A 162 -6.22 -13.29 8.25
N GLN A 163 -5.55 -12.90 9.33
CA GLN A 163 -5.70 -11.59 9.98
C GLN A 163 -4.88 -10.51 9.27
N LEU A 164 -3.80 -10.87 8.58
CA LEU A 164 -3.00 -9.98 7.74
C LEU A 164 -3.00 -10.46 6.28
N LEU A 165 -3.53 -9.62 5.40
CA LEU A 165 -3.47 -9.75 3.96
C LEU A 165 -2.29 -8.91 3.45
N LEU A 166 -1.13 -9.55 3.33
CA LEU A 166 0.12 -8.93 2.89
C LEU A 166 0.37 -9.24 1.40
N PHE A 167 0.45 -8.21 0.56
CA PHE A 167 0.55 -8.36 -0.89
C PHE A 167 1.81 -7.71 -1.47
N PRO A 168 2.47 -8.34 -2.46
CA PRO A 168 3.50 -7.68 -3.26
C PRO A 168 2.85 -6.73 -4.27
N LEU A 169 3.33 -5.49 -4.34
CA LEU A 169 2.80 -4.45 -5.23
C LEU A 169 2.92 -4.83 -6.72
N GLU A 170 3.93 -5.58 -7.07
CA GLU A 170 4.20 -6.10 -8.41
C GLU A 170 3.06 -7.01 -8.90
N GLN A 171 2.26 -7.54 -7.97
CA GLN A 171 1.06 -8.32 -8.24
C GLN A 171 -0.23 -7.60 -7.82
N PHE A 172 -0.27 -6.27 -7.85
CA PHE A 172 -1.43 -5.47 -7.39
C PHE A 172 -2.76 -5.87 -8.05
N ASP A 173 -2.76 -6.15 -9.35
CA ASP A 173 -3.97 -6.59 -10.09
C ASP A 173 -4.50 -7.93 -9.55
N LEU A 174 -3.59 -8.85 -9.20
CA LEU A 174 -3.94 -10.13 -8.59
C LEU A 174 -4.47 -9.95 -7.17
N ALA A 175 -3.85 -9.08 -6.37
CA ALA A 175 -4.33 -8.79 -5.02
C ALA A 175 -5.76 -8.20 -5.05
N CYS A 176 -6.04 -7.34 -6.02
CA CYS A 176 -7.37 -6.80 -6.27
C CYS A 176 -8.39 -7.91 -6.58
N LEU A 177 -8.05 -8.86 -7.46
CA LEU A 177 -8.88 -10.02 -7.79
C LEU A 177 -9.09 -10.97 -6.60
N PHE A 178 -8.04 -11.21 -5.82
CA PHE A 178 -8.11 -12.01 -4.60
C PHE A 178 -9.11 -11.41 -3.60
N LEU A 179 -9.05 -10.10 -3.37
CA LEU A 179 -9.99 -9.40 -2.49
C LEU A 179 -11.45 -9.49 -2.99
N GLU A 180 -11.69 -9.33 -4.30
CA GLU A 180 -13.04 -9.52 -4.87
C GLU A 180 -13.57 -10.93 -4.67
N ARG A 181 -12.69 -11.95 -4.74
CA ARG A 181 -13.07 -13.36 -4.57
C ARG A 181 -13.34 -13.70 -3.10
N CYS A 182 -12.46 -13.29 -2.19
CA CYS A 182 -12.55 -13.67 -0.78
C CYS A 182 -13.57 -12.83 -0.01
N PHE A 183 -13.83 -11.60 -0.46
CA PHE A 183 -14.69 -10.65 0.24
C PHE A 183 -15.63 -9.93 -0.75
N PRO A 184 -16.46 -10.65 -1.53
CA PRO A 184 -17.24 -10.07 -2.63
C PRO A 184 -18.25 -9.01 -2.18
N ASP A 185 -18.75 -9.08 -0.94
CA ASP A 185 -19.70 -8.11 -0.39
C ASP A 185 -19.04 -6.78 0.00
N ASP A 186 -17.74 -6.83 0.32
CA ASP A 186 -16.93 -5.70 0.74
C ASP A 186 -16.13 -5.12 -0.44
N PHE A 187 -15.59 -5.96 -1.30
CA PHE A 187 -14.81 -5.60 -2.48
C PHE A 187 -15.56 -5.98 -3.75
N LYS A 188 -16.63 -5.25 -4.06
CA LYS A 188 -17.49 -5.52 -5.24
C LYS A 188 -16.79 -5.23 -6.56
N ASP A 189 -15.94 -4.20 -6.57
CA ASP A 189 -15.16 -3.81 -7.74
C ASP A 189 -13.88 -3.12 -7.27
N THR A 190 -12.74 -3.74 -7.55
CA THR A 190 -11.39 -3.24 -7.25
C THR A 190 -10.68 -2.70 -8.50
N SER A 191 -11.36 -2.61 -9.65
CA SER A 191 -10.79 -2.03 -10.87
C SER A 191 -10.34 -0.58 -10.67
N TYR A 192 -9.26 -0.16 -11.31
CA TYR A 192 -8.69 1.16 -11.06
C TYR A 192 -8.10 1.76 -12.34
N VAL A 193 -7.81 3.06 -12.28
CA VAL A 193 -7.08 3.73 -13.35
C VAL A 193 -5.60 3.65 -13.00
N LYS A 194 -4.83 2.88 -13.78
CA LYS A 194 -3.37 2.86 -13.67
C LYS A 194 -2.83 4.28 -13.85
N ARG A 195 -2.14 4.80 -12.83
CA ARG A 195 -1.47 6.10 -12.80
C ARG A 195 -0.01 5.89 -12.44
N ASN A 196 0.88 6.76 -12.93
CA ASN A 196 2.31 6.69 -12.62
C ASN A 196 2.96 5.36 -13.02
N VAL A 197 2.53 4.77 -14.14
CA VAL A 197 3.27 3.68 -14.79
C VAL A 197 4.49 4.33 -15.43
N ASN A 198 5.54 4.54 -14.63
CA ASN A 198 6.83 4.94 -15.16
C ASN A 198 7.30 3.80 -16.06
N LYS A 199 7.71 4.10 -17.30
CA LYS A 199 8.48 3.13 -18.07
C LYS A 199 9.72 2.82 -17.24
N ILE A 200 9.88 1.56 -16.86
CA ILE A 200 11.16 1.07 -16.35
C ILE A 200 12.08 1.11 -17.57
N GLU A 201 12.74 2.25 -17.78
CA GLU A 201 13.89 2.27 -18.65
C GLU A 201 14.89 1.29 -18.04
N LYS A 202 15.37 0.33 -18.83
CA LYS A 202 16.40 -0.62 -18.41
C LYS A 202 17.70 0.17 -18.27
N TYR A 203 17.90 0.81 -17.14
CA TYR A 203 19.09 1.60 -16.87
C TYR A 203 20.20 0.68 -16.36
N SER A 204 21.08 0.25 -17.25
CA SER A 204 22.29 -0.52 -16.90
C SER A 204 23.27 0.26 -16.02
N ASN A 205 23.18 1.60 -16.00
CA ASN A 205 24.27 2.45 -15.51
C ASN A 205 24.40 2.56 -13.98
N TYR A 206 23.47 2.01 -13.19
CA TYR A 206 23.53 2.07 -11.72
C TYR A 206 23.10 0.75 -11.05
N GLN A 207 23.02 -0.34 -11.80
CA GLN A 207 22.64 -1.65 -11.29
C GLN A 207 23.56 -2.10 -10.14
N ALA A 208 24.88 -1.91 -10.26
CA ALA A 208 25.83 -2.27 -9.21
C ALA A 208 25.58 -1.52 -7.89
N LEU A 209 25.24 -0.23 -7.95
CA LEU A 209 24.89 0.56 -6.75
C LEU A 209 23.61 0.07 -6.10
N GLU A 210 22.62 -0.32 -6.92
CA GLU A 210 21.38 -0.89 -6.41
C GLU A 210 21.61 -2.26 -5.76
N GLU A 211 22.38 -3.15 -6.37
CA GLU A 211 22.75 -4.45 -5.81
C GLU A 211 23.51 -4.30 -4.48
N GLU A 212 24.46 -3.36 -4.42
CA GLU A 212 25.20 -3.06 -3.21
C GLU A 212 24.28 -2.51 -2.10
N LEU A 213 23.40 -1.55 -2.41
CA LEU A 213 22.45 -1.01 -1.44
C LEU A 213 21.47 -2.09 -1.00
N GLU A 214 21.00 -2.89 -1.94
CA GLU A 214 20.06 -3.98 -1.73
C GLU A 214 20.63 -5.03 -0.77
N SER A 215 21.95 -5.24 -0.72
CA SER A 215 22.62 -6.07 0.30
C SER A 215 22.41 -5.57 1.75
N LYS A 216 22.11 -4.27 1.94
CA LYS A 216 21.84 -3.66 3.25
C LYS A 216 20.36 -3.73 3.65
N LEU A 217 19.46 -4.05 2.70
CA LEU A 217 18.00 -4.06 2.90
C LEU A 217 17.46 -5.43 3.34
N VAL A 218 18.20 -6.13 4.22
CA VAL A 218 17.98 -7.55 4.56
C VAL A 218 16.56 -7.81 5.07
N LYS A 219 16.02 -6.95 5.95
CA LYS A 219 14.68 -7.16 6.53
C LYS A 219 13.58 -6.87 5.51
N ASP A 220 13.73 -5.81 4.72
CA ASP A 220 12.76 -5.47 3.68
C ASP A 220 12.72 -6.52 2.56
N LYS A 221 13.88 -7.09 2.20
CA LYS A 221 13.95 -8.26 1.32
C LYS A 221 13.16 -9.43 1.88
N LYS A 222 13.42 -9.81 3.13
CA LYS A 222 12.74 -10.93 3.77
C LYS A 222 11.23 -10.69 3.85
N LEU A 223 10.81 -9.48 4.20
CA LEU A 223 9.39 -9.08 4.21
C LEU A 223 8.75 -9.23 2.81
N TYR A 224 9.44 -8.77 1.78
CA TYR A 224 8.98 -8.86 0.39
C TYR A 224 8.88 -10.32 -0.09
N GLU A 225 9.87 -11.15 0.24
CA GLU A 225 9.85 -12.59 -0.06
C GLU A 225 8.69 -13.31 0.62
N ILE A 226 8.45 -13.03 1.91
CA ILE A 226 7.29 -13.57 2.64
C ILE A 226 5.99 -13.18 1.92
N ALA A 227 5.82 -11.90 1.58
CA ALA A 227 4.63 -11.42 0.89
C ALA A 227 4.42 -12.11 -0.46
N ARG A 228 5.50 -12.30 -1.24
CA ARG A 228 5.44 -13.00 -2.53
C ARG A 228 5.08 -14.46 -2.38
N GLN A 229 5.81 -15.20 -1.55
CA GLN A 229 5.63 -16.64 -1.41
C GLN A 229 4.21 -16.97 -0.90
N GLN A 230 3.76 -16.26 0.14
CA GLN A 230 2.41 -16.46 0.69
C GLN A 230 1.34 -16.13 -0.34
N PHE A 231 1.51 -15.06 -1.11
CA PHE A 231 0.52 -14.68 -2.10
C PHE A 231 0.49 -15.61 -3.32
N ASP A 232 1.65 -16.08 -3.78
CA ASP A 232 1.76 -17.07 -4.86
C ASP A 232 1.05 -18.39 -4.45
N ASN A 233 1.17 -18.81 -3.18
CA ASN A 233 0.44 -19.95 -2.63
C ASN A 233 -1.07 -19.72 -2.63
N LEU A 234 -1.53 -18.58 -2.10
CA LEU A 234 -2.96 -18.23 -2.05
C LEU A 234 -3.61 -18.18 -3.44
N ILE A 235 -2.89 -17.68 -4.45
CA ILE A 235 -3.39 -17.62 -5.82
C ILE A 235 -3.45 -19.02 -6.44
N SER A 236 -2.42 -19.86 -6.24
CA SER A 236 -2.39 -21.22 -6.81
C SER A 236 -3.43 -22.15 -6.19
N GLU A 237 -3.72 -22.01 -4.89
CA GLU A 237 -4.81 -22.71 -4.21
C GLU A 237 -6.19 -22.15 -4.59
N GLY A 238 -6.29 -20.82 -4.75
CA GLY A 238 -7.56 -20.12 -4.94
C GLY A 238 -8.10 -20.15 -6.37
N PHE A 239 -7.24 -20.32 -7.38
CA PHE A 239 -7.61 -20.22 -8.79
C PHE A 239 -6.97 -21.33 -9.62
N SER A 240 -7.77 -21.98 -10.47
CA SER A 240 -7.18 -22.70 -11.59
C SER A 240 -6.59 -21.71 -12.61
N ASP A 241 -5.59 -22.16 -13.35
CA ASP A 241 -4.94 -21.44 -14.44
C ASP A 241 -5.92 -20.73 -15.40
N TRP A 242 -6.97 -21.46 -15.81
CA TRP A 242 -7.99 -20.93 -16.70
C TRP A 242 -8.88 -19.87 -16.01
N GLN A 243 -9.28 -20.12 -14.75
CA GLN A 243 -10.05 -19.16 -13.97
C GLN A 243 -9.26 -17.86 -13.77
N LEU A 244 -7.97 -17.97 -13.47
CA LEU A 244 -7.09 -16.83 -13.27
C LEU A 244 -6.94 -16.00 -14.54
N ARG A 245 -6.69 -16.64 -15.69
CA ARG A 245 -6.62 -15.96 -17.00
C ARG A 245 -7.93 -15.24 -17.33
N LYS A 246 -9.07 -15.90 -17.11
CA LYS A 246 -10.40 -15.32 -17.34
C LYS A 246 -10.65 -14.12 -16.42
N ALA A 247 -10.33 -14.24 -15.13
CA ALA A 247 -10.48 -13.17 -14.15
C ALA A 247 -9.60 -11.96 -14.47
N LYS A 248 -8.33 -12.18 -14.82
CA LYS A 248 -7.39 -11.13 -15.27
C LYS A 248 -7.94 -10.38 -16.49
N ASN A 249 -8.34 -11.09 -17.54
CA ASN A 249 -8.88 -10.47 -18.74
C ASN A 249 -10.13 -9.62 -18.44
N ASN A 250 -11.02 -10.09 -17.56
CA ASN A 250 -12.18 -9.31 -17.13
C ASN A 250 -11.76 -8.06 -16.34
N PHE A 251 -10.84 -8.20 -15.39
CA PHE A 251 -10.35 -7.10 -14.55
C PHE A 251 -9.66 -6.01 -15.38
N GLU A 252 -8.83 -6.40 -16.35
CA GLU A 252 -8.18 -5.47 -17.27
C GLU A 252 -9.19 -4.69 -18.11
N ARG A 253 -10.23 -5.37 -18.63
CA ARG A 253 -11.34 -4.70 -19.33
C ARG A 253 -12.04 -3.68 -18.44
N ARG A 254 -12.34 -4.03 -17.18
CA ARG A 254 -12.93 -3.08 -16.21
C ARG A 254 -12.02 -1.89 -15.93
N CYS A 255 -10.72 -2.11 -15.79
CA CYS A 255 -9.74 -1.04 -15.64
C CYS A 255 -9.70 -0.10 -16.86
N LEU A 256 -9.77 -0.65 -18.08
CA LEU A 256 -9.83 0.12 -19.33
C LEU A 256 -11.12 0.95 -19.42
N ILE A 257 -12.28 0.34 -19.18
CA ILE A 257 -13.58 1.03 -19.14
C ILE A 257 -13.53 2.17 -18.11
N ARG A 258 -12.90 1.93 -16.95
CA ARG A 258 -12.73 2.97 -15.92
C ARG A 258 -11.85 4.12 -16.35
N ARG A 259 -10.77 3.83 -17.08
CA ARG A 259 -9.89 4.87 -17.63
C ARG A 259 -10.60 5.72 -18.68
N TYR A 260 -11.33 5.10 -19.60
CA TYR A 260 -11.85 5.79 -20.80
C TYR A 260 -13.29 6.30 -20.66
N CYS A 261 -14.13 5.66 -19.85
CA CYS A 261 -15.54 6.05 -19.70
C CYS A 261 -15.78 6.79 -18.37
N TYR A 262 -15.44 6.16 -17.24
CA TYR A 262 -15.79 6.69 -15.93
C TYR A 262 -14.96 7.92 -15.53
N SER A 263 -13.64 7.89 -15.74
CA SER A 263 -12.77 8.99 -15.30
C SER A 263 -13.03 10.33 -16.03
N PRO A 264 -13.30 10.36 -17.35
CA PRO A 264 -13.70 11.59 -18.04
C PRO A 264 -15.06 12.11 -17.57
N ALA A 265 -16.06 11.23 -17.44
CA ALA A 265 -17.39 11.62 -16.97
C ALA A 265 -17.35 12.24 -15.56
N GLN A 266 -16.62 11.61 -14.62
CA GLN A 266 -16.44 12.15 -13.27
C GLN A 266 -15.71 13.50 -13.25
N ARG A 267 -14.79 13.75 -14.20
CA ARG A 267 -14.13 15.06 -14.31
C ARG A 267 -15.09 16.13 -14.82
N LEU A 268 -15.94 15.78 -15.79
CA LEU A 268 -16.95 16.69 -16.32
C LEU A 268 -17.99 17.06 -15.25
N THR A 269 -18.53 16.07 -14.52
CA THR A 269 -19.54 16.32 -13.47
C THR A 269 -18.97 17.16 -12.32
N ARG A 270 -17.71 16.93 -11.90
CA ARG A 270 -17.06 17.77 -10.89
C ARG A 270 -16.87 19.20 -11.37
N LYS A 271 -16.48 19.40 -12.63
CA LYS A 271 -16.38 20.75 -13.22
C LYS A 271 -17.73 21.46 -13.24
N LEU A 272 -18.80 20.75 -13.66
CA LEU A 272 -20.14 21.30 -13.66
C LEU A 272 -20.62 21.64 -12.24
N HIS A 273 -20.43 20.76 -11.27
CA HIS A 273 -20.81 21.01 -9.88
C HIS A 273 -20.07 22.20 -9.26
N TYR A 274 -18.78 22.37 -9.59
CA TYR A 274 -18.01 23.54 -9.17
C TYR A 274 -18.57 24.83 -9.79
N LEU A 275 -18.94 24.79 -11.07
CA LEU A 275 -19.56 25.93 -11.75
C LEU A 275 -20.94 26.26 -11.20
N THR A 276 -21.75 25.28 -10.79
CA THR A 276 -23.10 25.52 -10.27
C THR A 276 -23.14 25.95 -8.81
N ASN A 277 -22.09 25.66 -8.01
CA ASN A 277 -21.99 26.11 -6.62
C ASN A 277 -21.30 27.48 -6.47
N LEU A 278 -20.91 28.11 -7.58
CA LEU A 278 -20.37 29.47 -7.63
C LEU A 278 -21.46 30.54 -7.94
N TRP A 279 -22.73 30.13 -7.98
CA TRP A 279 -23.93 30.96 -8.12
C TRP A 279 -24.87 30.68 -6.94
#